data_AF-A0A935X9D0-F1
#
_entry.id   AF-A0A935X9D0-F1
#
_cell.length_a   1.000
_cell.length_b   1.000
_cell.length_c   1.000
_cell.angle_alpha   90.00
_cell.angle_beta   90.00
_cell.angle_gamma   90.00
#
_symmetry.space_group_name_H-M   'P 1'
#
loop_
_entity.id
_entity.type
_entity.pdbx_description
1 polymer ?
#
loop_
_entity_poly.entity_id
_entity_poly.type
_entity_poly.pdbx_seq_one_letter_code
_entity_poly.pdbx_strand_id
1 'polypeptide(L)'
;MDYCHVLEGNTRDVCAVEAESKRKVDLANLEAAFRPSFESTQAAAATTVDATYAVALKRCNDKSAADKAACLGEAQSERRIARANAVILEDNVQPARGPRTRSSGAGKPPKRADHRQKP
;
A
#
# COMPACT_ATOMS: atom_id res chain seq x y z
N MET A 1 30.18 -8.34 2.03
CA MET A 1 30.51 -7.01 1.49
C MET A 1 29.22 -6.40 0.95
N ASP A 2 28.80 -5.24 1.45
CA ASP A 2 27.53 -4.57 1.12
C ASP A 2 27.51 -4.14 -0.36
N TYR A 3 26.78 -4.83 -1.25
CA TYR A 3 26.81 -4.61 -2.71
C TYR A 3 26.80 -3.14 -3.15
N CYS A 4 26.23 -2.22 -2.37
CA CYS A 4 26.24 -0.81 -2.70
C CYS A 4 27.65 -0.19 -2.79
N HIS A 5 28.70 -0.76 -2.16
CA HIS A 5 30.06 -0.20 -2.21
C HIS A 5 30.71 -0.20 -3.59
N VAL A 6 30.25 -1.03 -4.54
CA VAL A 6 30.76 -1.04 -5.92
C VAL A 6 30.09 0.01 -6.81
N LEU A 7 29.06 0.71 -6.30
CA LEU A 7 28.33 1.74 -7.01
C LEU A 7 28.88 3.13 -6.64
N GLU A 8 28.59 4.12 -7.49
CA GLU A 8 29.06 5.49 -7.32
C GLU A 8 27.93 6.53 -7.41
N GLY A 9 28.15 7.70 -6.82
CA GLY A 9 27.21 8.82 -6.86
C GLY A 9 25.83 8.46 -6.28
N ASN A 10 24.77 9.01 -6.89
CA ASN A 10 23.40 8.79 -6.43
C ASN A 10 22.96 7.31 -6.56
N THR A 11 23.54 6.54 -7.48
CA THR A 11 23.20 5.11 -7.61
C THR A 11 23.58 4.32 -6.35
N ARG A 12 24.72 4.66 -5.72
CA ARG A 12 25.12 4.11 -4.42
C ARG A 12 24.15 4.54 -3.32
N ASP A 13 23.77 5.82 -3.29
CA ASP A 13 22.86 6.37 -2.29
C ASP A 13 21.47 5.71 -2.35
N VAL A 14 20.95 5.52 -3.56
CA VAL A 14 19.68 4.81 -3.78
C VAL A 14 19.80 3.36 -3.31
N CYS A 15 20.87 2.66 -3.68
CA CYS A 15 21.10 1.28 -3.22
C CYS A 15 21.13 1.18 -1.68
N ALA A 16 21.89 2.06 -1.02
CA ALA A 16 22.02 2.06 0.43
C ALA A 16 20.67 2.32 1.12
N VAL A 17 19.91 3.31 0.63
CA VAL A 17 18.58 3.62 1.17
C VAL A 17 17.58 2.51 0.88
N GLU A 18 17.62 1.86 -0.28
CA GLU A 18 16.77 0.69 -0.59
C GLU A 18 17.06 -0.48 0.34
N ALA A 19 18.33 -0.79 0.59
CA ALA A 19 18.73 -1.84 1.51
C ALA A 19 18.30 -1.54 2.95
N GLU A 20 18.53 -0.31 3.42
CA GLU A 20 18.11 0.13 4.76
C GLU A 20 16.58 0.12 4.90
N SER A 21 15.87 0.66 3.92
CA SER A 21 14.40 0.67 3.85
C SER A 21 13.83 -0.73 3.90
N LYS A 22 14.37 -1.66 3.10
CA LYS A 22 13.95 -3.06 3.11
C LYS A 22 14.14 -3.69 4.47
N ARG A 23 15.30 -3.49 5.11
CA ARG A 23 15.57 -4.00 6.46
C ARG A 23 14.56 -3.47 7.49
N LYS A 24 14.22 -2.17 7.44
CA LYS A 24 13.24 -1.57 8.35
C LYS A 24 11.85 -2.15 8.15
N VAL A 25 11.42 -2.30 6.90
CA VAL A 25 10.12 -2.90 6.56
C VAL A 25 10.06 -4.35 7.00
N ASP A 26 11.09 -5.15 6.70
CA ASP A 26 11.15 -6.56 7.08
C ASP A 26 11.13 -6.72 8.62
N LEU A 27 11.81 -5.84 9.36
CA LEU A 27 11.76 -5.83 10.83
C LEU A 27 10.38 -5.46 11.37
N ALA A 28 9.73 -4.43 10.81
CA ALA A 28 8.40 -4.02 11.25
C ALA A 28 7.34 -5.07 10.93
N ASN A 29 7.44 -5.72 9.77
CA ASN A 29 6.59 -6.85 9.39
C ASN A 29 6.81 -8.06 10.30
N LEU A 30 8.08 -8.35 10.67
CA LEU A 30 8.39 -9.42 11.61
C LEU A 30 7.80 -9.14 12.99
N GLU A 31 7.92 -7.91 13.47
CA GLU A 31 7.34 -7.47 14.74
C GLU A 31 5.80 -7.61 14.72
N ALA A 32 5.15 -7.19 13.65
CA ALA A 32 3.71 -7.37 13.47
C ALA A 32 3.28 -8.84 13.37
N ALA A 33 4.11 -9.70 12.77
CA ALA A 33 3.86 -11.14 12.70
C ALA A 33 4.08 -11.83 14.06
N PHE A 34 5.07 -11.39 14.84
CA PHE A 34 5.41 -11.96 16.13
C PHE A 34 4.44 -11.52 17.25
N ARG A 35 4.00 -10.25 17.21
CA ARG A 35 3.06 -9.65 18.16
C ARG A 35 1.92 -8.95 17.43
N PRO A 36 0.98 -9.71 16.85
CA PRO A 36 -0.08 -9.13 16.03
C PRO A 36 -1.02 -8.26 16.85
N SER A 37 -1.08 -6.98 16.51
CA SER A 37 -2.05 -6.00 16.98
C SER A 37 -2.39 -5.00 15.88
N PHE A 38 -3.45 -4.22 16.10
CA PHE A 38 -3.77 -3.05 15.29
C PHE A 38 -2.55 -2.13 15.18
N GLU A 39 -1.95 -1.79 16.32
CA GLU A 39 -0.82 -0.86 16.38
C GLU A 39 0.41 -1.39 15.66
N SER A 40 0.73 -2.69 15.80
CA SER A 40 1.89 -3.28 15.11
C SER A 40 1.68 -3.32 13.60
N THR A 41 0.46 -3.62 13.15
CA THR A 41 0.10 -3.67 11.73
C THR A 41 0.12 -2.27 11.13
N GLN A 42 -0.44 -1.28 11.83
CA GLN A 42 -0.38 0.13 11.42
C GLN A 42 1.06 0.65 11.38
N ALA A 43 1.89 0.31 12.37
CA ALA A 43 3.30 0.70 12.41
C ALA A 43 4.10 0.09 11.24
N ALA A 44 3.84 -1.18 10.89
CA ALA A 44 4.45 -1.83 9.74
C ALA A 44 4.03 -1.18 8.41
N ALA A 45 2.75 -0.85 8.26
CA ALA A 45 2.24 -0.12 7.10
C ALA A 45 2.86 1.28 7.00
N ALA A 46 2.90 2.04 8.09
CA ALA A 46 3.53 3.37 8.13
C ALA A 46 5.02 3.32 7.80
N THR A 47 5.74 2.32 8.33
CA THR A 47 7.16 2.08 8.02
C THR A 47 7.36 1.79 6.54
N THR A 48 6.47 1.01 5.93
CA THR A 48 6.49 0.72 4.48
C THR A 48 6.29 1.98 3.64
N VAL A 49 5.36 2.85 4.03
CA VAL A 49 5.13 4.12 3.31
C VAL A 49 6.35 5.03 3.43
N ASP A 50 6.92 5.19 4.62
CA ASP A 50 8.06 6.08 4.83
C ASP A 50 9.33 5.55 4.15
N ALA A 51 9.54 4.24 4.16
CA ALA A 51 10.63 3.56 3.45
C ALA A 51 10.54 3.78 1.93
N THR A 52 9.35 3.63 1.35
CA THR A 52 9.09 3.88 -0.08
C THR A 52 9.35 5.34 -0.43
N TYR A 53 8.89 6.27 0.40
CA TYR A 53 9.14 7.70 0.21
C TYR A 53 10.63 8.06 0.28
N ALA A 54 11.39 7.48 1.21
CA ALA A 54 12.83 7.72 1.32
C ALA A 54 13.60 7.31 0.05
N VAL A 55 13.25 6.16 -0.53
CA VAL A 55 13.80 5.71 -1.81
C VAL A 55 13.42 6.66 -2.93
N ALA A 56 12.15 7.08 -3.01
CA ALA A 56 11.68 8.05 -4.00
C ALA A 56 12.45 9.37 -3.93
N LEU A 57 12.68 9.92 -2.72
CA LEU A 57 13.47 11.13 -2.53
C LEU A 57 14.89 11.01 -3.10
N LYS A 58 15.57 9.88 -2.84
CA LYS A 58 16.91 9.65 -3.39
C LYS A 58 16.89 9.52 -4.91
N ARG A 59 15.92 8.79 -5.47
CA ARG A 59 15.75 8.67 -6.92
C ARG A 59 15.45 10.02 -7.59
N CYS A 60 14.79 10.95 -6.92
CA CYS A 60 14.58 12.30 -7.45
C CYS A 60 15.87 13.14 -7.55
N ASN A 61 16.95 12.79 -6.83
CA ASN A 61 18.13 13.64 -6.77
C ASN A 61 18.94 13.73 -8.07
N ASP A 62 18.88 12.71 -8.93
CA ASP A 62 19.56 12.69 -10.24
C ASP A 62 18.84 13.52 -11.31
N LYS A 63 17.67 14.06 -11.01
CA LYS A 63 16.87 14.80 -11.99
C LYS A 63 17.36 16.25 -12.14
N SER A 64 17.08 16.84 -13.30
CA SER A 64 17.27 18.27 -13.55
C SER A 64 16.45 19.12 -12.57
N ALA A 65 16.78 20.40 -12.35
CA ALA A 65 16.15 21.20 -11.30
C ALA A 65 14.60 21.22 -11.36
N ALA A 66 14.02 21.40 -12.55
CA ALA A 66 12.57 21.40 -12.73
C ALA A 66 11.97 20.00 -12.51
N ASP A 67 12.57 18.97 -13.11
CA ASP A 67 12.13 17.58 -12.99
C ASP A 67 12.26 17.04 -11.54
N LYS A 68 13.27 17.52 -10.82
CA LYS A 68 13.50 17.22 -9.41
C LYS A 68 12.38 17.80 -8.55
N ALA A 69 12.02 19.07 -8.76
CA ALA A 69 10.93 19.70 -8.02
C ALA A 69 9.59 18.97 -8.25
N ALA A 70 9.28 18.63 -9.49
CA ALA A 70 8.09 17.85 -9.84
C ALA A 70 8.11 16.46 -9.15
N CYS A 71 9.21 15.72 -9.28
CA CYS A 71 9.38 14.40 -8.65
C CYS A 71 9.22 14.44 -7.13
N LEU A 72 9.79 15.45 -6.46
CA LEU A 72 9.66 15.61 -5.00
C LEU A 72 8.21 15.92 -4.60
N GLY A 73 7.50 16.73 -5.39
CA GLY A 73 6.09 17.04 -5.18
C GLY A 73 5.19 15.80 -5.33
N GLU A 74 5.43 15.01 -6.37
CA GLU A 74 4.75 13.73 -6.61
C GLU A 74 5.00 12.75 -5.47
N ALA A 75 6.26 12.51 -5.10
CA ALA A 75 6.63 11.62 -4.01
C ALA A 75 5.97 12.01 -2.68
N GLN A 76 5.89 13.32 -2.39
CA GLN A 76 5.17 13.81 -1.20
C GLN A 76 3.66 13.57 -1.30
N SER A 77 3.07 13.75 -2.47
CA SER A 77 1.65 13.49 -2.71
C SER A 77 1.32 12.01 -2.51
N GLU A 78 2.10 11.12 -3.13
CA GLU A 78 1.96 9.67 -2.99
C GLU A 78 2.11 9.23 -1.55
N ARG A 79 3.11 9.77 -0.81
CA ARG A 79 3.28 9.47 0.61
C ARG A 79 2.04 9.84 1.44
N ARG A 80 1.44 11.02 1.18
CA ARG A 80 0.23 11.45 1.90
C ARG A 80 -0.95 10.51 1.60
N ILE A 81 -1.15 10.15 0.34
CA ILE A 81 -2.21 9.22 -0.07
C ILE A 81 -1.99 7.84 0.56
N ALA A 82 -0.77 7.31 0.50
CA ALA A 82 -0.42 6.02 1.06
C ALA A 82 -0.57 5.99 2.58
N ARG A 83 -0.18 7.07 3.30
CA ARG A 83 -0.43 7.18 4.74
C ARG A 83 -1.91 7.20 5.08
N ALA A 84 -2.73 7.93 4.30
CA ALA A 84 -4.18 7.93 4.51
C ALA A 84 -4.77 6.52 4.33
N ASN A 85 -4.37 5.80 3.27
CA ASN A 85 -4.85 4.44 3.01
C ASN A 85 -4.39 3.44 4.08
N ALA A 86 -3.17 3.57 4.58
CA ALA A 86 -2.64 2.72 5.65
C ALA A 86 -3.45 2.83 6.96
N VAL A 87 -4.11 3.96 7.22
CA VAL A 87 -4.99 4.17 8.37
C VAL A 87 -6.40 3.60 8.13
N ILE A 88 -6.84 3.46 6.87
CA ILE A 88 -8.22 3.08 6.50
C ILE A 88 -8.41 1.55 6.38
N LEU A 89 -7.35 0.79 6.11
CA LEU A 89 -7.44 -0.67 5.84
C LEU A 89 -8.07 -1.49 6.98
N GLU A 90 -8.06 -0.98 8.20
CA GLU A 90 -8.65 -1.60 9.40
C GLU A 90 -10.20 -1.60 9.38
N ASP A 91 -10.84 -0.59 8.77
CA ASP A 91 -12.32 -0.46 8.75
C ASP A 91 -13.00 -1.34 7.68
N ASN A 92 -12.21 -1.91 6.76
CA ASN A 92 -12.70 -2.82 5.70
C ASN A 92 -12.19 -4.26 5.81
N VAL A 93 -11.54 -4.63 6.93
CA VAL A 93 -11.32 -6.04 7.26
C VAL A 93 -12.66 -6.62 7.71
N GLN A 94 -13.48 -7.03 6.75
CA GLN A 94 -14.55 -7.97 7.03
C GLN A 94 -13.91 -9.19 7.71
N PRO A 95 -14.34 -9.60 8.92
CA PRO A 95 -13.82 -10.80 9.54
C PRO A 95 -14.06 -11.96 8.57
N ALA A 96 -13.06 -12.82 8.40
CA ALA A 96 -13.12 -13.98 7.53
C ALA A 96 -14.38 -14.81 7.84
N ARG A 97 -15.44 -14.62 7.06
CA ARG A 97 -16.64 -15.45 7.14
C ARG A 97 -16.24 -16.81 6.59
N GLY A 98 -16.26 -17.82 7.47
CA GLY A 98 -16.06 -19.23 7.15
C GLY A 98 -17.04 -19.76 6.08
N PRO A 99 -16.97 -21.06 5.75
CA PRO A 99 -17.63 -21.61 4.57
C PRO A 99 -19.14 -21.36 4.61
N ARG A 100 -19.67 -20.70 3.57
CA ARG A 100 -21.11 -20.45 3.44
C ARG A 100 -21.82 -21.79 3.22
N THR A 101 -22.48 -22.32 4.24
CA THR A 101 -23.53 -23.32 4.05
C THR A 101 -24.74 -22.62 3.45
N ARG A 102 -25.06 -22.93 2.19
CA ARG A 102 -26.24 -22.42 1.50
C ARG A 102 -27.47 -23.20 2.00
N SER A 103 -28.24 -22.63 2.93
CA SER A 103 -29.60 -23.09 3.22
C SER A 103 -30.62 -22.01 2.85
N SER A 104 -31.47 -22.41 1.91
CA SER A 104 -32.68 -21.81 1.33
C SER A 104 -33.48 -20.84 2.20
N GLY A 105 -33.92 -19.74 1.58
CA GLY A 105 -35.03 -18.90 2.03
C GLY A 105 -35.70 -18.24 0.81
N ALA A 106 -36.94 -18.61 0.53
CA ALA A 106 -37.70 -18.27 -0.67
C ALA A 106 -38.06 -16.78 -0.77
N GLY A 107 -37.66 -16.13 -1.86
CA GLY A 107 -38.13 -14.80 -2.27
C GLY A 107 -38.84 -14.90 -3.62
N LYS A 108 -40.14 -14.59 -3.65
CA LYS A 108 -41.02 -14.62 -4.83
C LYS A 108 -40.50 -13.68 -5.93
N PRO A 109 -40.47 -14.07 -7.23
CA PRO A 109 -40.02 -13.19 -8.31
C PRO A 109 -41.08 -12.13 -8.69
N PRO A 110 -40.68 -10.91 -9.09
CA PRO A 110 -41.61 -9.86 -9.54
C PRO A 110 -42.23 -10.20 -10.91
N LYS A 111 -43.52 -9.87 -11.08
CA LYS A 111 -44.30 -10.09 -12.30
C LYS A 111 -43.89 -9.09 -13.38
N ARG A 112 -43.48 -9.59 -14.56
CA ARG A 112 -43.32 -8.79 -15.79
C ARG A 112 -44.70 -8.30 -16.27
N ALA A 113 -44.82 -7.00 -16.55
CA ALA A 113 -45.97 -6.44 -17.25
C ALA A 113 -45.75 -6.59 -18.77
N ASP A 114 -46.52 -7.48 -19.38
CA ASP A 114 -46.56 -7.72 -20.83
C ASP A 114 -47.45 -6.65 -21.48
N HIS A 115 -46.85 -5.79 -22.31
CA HIS A 115 -47.58 -4.86 -23.17
C HIS A 115 -48.18 -5.66 -24.33
N ARG A 116 -49.47 -6.01 -24.21
CA ARG A 116 -50.25 -6.55 -25.31
C ARG A 116 -51.02 -5.42 -26.00
N GLN A 117 -50.61 -5.10 -27.22
CA GLN A 117 -51.43 -4.43 -28.23
C GLN A 117 -52.82 -5.10 -28.29
N LYS A 118 -53.88 -4.28 -28.32
CA LYS A 118 -55.23 -4.68 -28.72
C LYS A 118 -55.56 -3.93 -30.02
N PRO A 119 -56.26 -4.56 -30.99
CA PRO A 119 -56.62 -3.94 -32.26
C PRO A 119 -57.52 -2.72 -32.08
#